data_AF-A0A561F205-F1
#
_entry.id   AF-A0A561F205-F1
#
_cell.length_a   1.000
_cell.length_b   1.000
_cell.length_c   1.000
_cell.angle_alpha   90.00
_cell.angle_beta   90.00
_cell.angle_gamma   90.00
#
_symmetry.space_group_name_H-M   'P 1'
#
loop_
_entity.id
_entity.type
_entity.pdbx_description
1 polymer ?
#
loop_
_entity_poly.entity_id
_entity_poly.type
_entity_poly.pdbx_seq_one_letter_code
_entity_poly.pdbx_strand_id
1 'polypeptide(L)'
;MAVDPVGGSAATAALRRRRGTPLAGVVVRESLAAVTIFGFALVTPELVRPSEEEPDPEVEIGEEYWTVVLHGSGLLDVAGFAFRIGGFGHADWKFDVGYDMSTFMEELPGLIELLERGEGRAEIDLYSQGVERTLLFEADGPVVRIEALSRTDWRPDPAVEILPMAELDRMVGELTRAFAQGLAVVDPEFAAQEPFTTWLR
;
A
#
# COMPACT_ATOMS: atom_id res chain seq x y z
N MET A 1 21.19 -90.65 -8.33
CA MET A 1 21.04 -90.67 -6.85
C MET A 1 22.11 -89.75 -6.29
N ALA A 2 21.77 -88.86 -5.35
CA ALA A 2 22.65 -87.83 -4.74
C ALA A 2 23.19 -86.76 -5.71
N VAL A 3 22.58 -85.57 -5.84
CA VAL A 3 22.54 -84.34 -4.98
C VAL A 3 23.67 -83.32 -5.24
N ASP A 4 23.25 -82.12 -5.64
CA ASP A 4 23.91 -80.79 -5.54
C ASP A 4 24.19 -80.39 -4.05
N PRO A 5 24.85 -79.24 -3.67
CA PRO A 5 24.87 -77.97 -4.42
C PRO A 5 26.01 -76.91 -4.24
N VAL A 6 25.94 -75.89 -5.12
CA VAL A 6 26.08 -74.42 -4.90
C VAL A 6 27.43 -73.68 -4.69
N GLY A 7 27.58 -72.60 -5.47
CA GLY A 7 28.31 -71.35 -5.17
C GLY A 7 29.17 -70.84 -6.35
N GLY A 8 29.00 -69.65 -6.94
CA GLY A 8 28.05 -68.52 -6.81
C GLY A 8 28.30 -67.45 -7.92
N SER A 9 27.40 -66.48 -8.15
CA SER A 9 27.42 -65.50 -9.28
C SER A 9 27.54 -64.03 -8.78
N ALA A 10 27.82 -62.96 -9.55
CA ALA A 10 27.95 -62.69 -11.01
C ALA A 10 29.06 -61.61 -11.29
N ALA A 11 29.53 -61.27 -12.50
CA ALA A 11 28.99 -60.38 -13.56
C ALA A 11 28.42 -59.01 -13.06
N THR A 12 28.57 -57.81 -13.68
CA THR A 12 28.94 -57.42 -15.07
C THR A 12 29.31 -55.90 -15.19
N ALA A 13 29.84 -55.49 -16.36
CA ALA A 13 29.60 -54.21 -17.06
C ALA A 13 30.44 -52.94 -16.79
N ALA A 14 30.45 -52.04 -17.79
CA ALA A 14 31.34 -50.87 -17.97
C ALA A 14 30.58 -49.66 -18.58
N LEU A 15 31.12 -48.42 -18.52
CA LEU A 15 31.20 -47.49 -19.68
C LEU A 15 32.00 -46.18 -19.39
N ARG A 16 32.54 -45.57 -20.46
CA ARG A 16 33.26 -44.27 -20.51
C ARG A 16 32.39 -43.04 -20.14
N ARG A 17 33.04 -41.96 -19.65
CA ARG A 17 32.67 -40.55 -20.00
C ARG A 17 33.92 -39.66 -20.21
N ARG A 18 33.79 -38.66 -21.09
CA ARG A 18 34.83 -37.64 -21.42
C ARG A 18 34.73 -36.44 -20.48
N ARG A 19 35.83 -35.69 -20.31
CA ARG A 19 35.85 -34.37 -19.63
C ARG A 19 35.57 -33.25 -20.64
N GLY A 20 34.87 -32.21 -20.20
CA GLY A 20 34.63 -30.95 -20.91
C GLY A 20 34.79 -29.75 -19.96
N THR A 21 35.15 -28.61 -20.52
CA THR A 21 35.59 -27.37 -19.84
C THR A 21 34.51 -26.71 -18.97
N PRO A 22 34.84 -26.09 -17.81
CA PRO A 22 33.91 -25.24 -17.09
C PRO A 22 33.74 -23.87 -17.76
N LEU A 23 32.51 -23.37 -17.84
CA LEU A 23 32.21 -22.00 -18.24
C LEU A 23 32.30 -21.06 -17.03
N ALA A 24 32.66 -19.80 -17.27
CA ALA A 24 32.79 -18.78 -16.23
C ALA A 24 31.42 -18.47 -15.59
N GLY A 25 31.38 -18.44 -14.25
CA GLY A 25 30.18 -18.08 -13.52
C GLY A 25 29.91 -16.58 -13.58
N VAL A 26 28.72 -16.20 -14.05
CA VAL A 26 28.20 -14.83 -13.90
C VAL A 26 27.82 -14.64 -12.43
N VAL A 27 28.56 -13.81 -11.71
CA VAL A 27 28.18 -13.37 -10.36
C VAL A 27 27.13 -12.26 -10.51
N VAL A 28 25.86 -12.64 -10.50
CA VAL A 28 24.77 -11.67 -10.33
C VAL A 28 24.88 -11.16 -8.90
N ARG A 29 25.36 -9.93 -8.74
CA ARG A 29 25.27 -9.21 -7.46
C ARG A 29 23.87 -8.61 -7.37
N GLU A 30 22.94 -9.34 -6.76
CA GLU A 30 21.70 -8.74 -6.29
C GLU A 30 22.04 -7.74 -5.18
N SER A 31 22.05 -6.46 -5.55
CA SER A 31 22.07 -5.37 -4.59
C SER A 31 20.65 -5.17 -4.09
N LEU A 32 20.27 -5.95 -3.06
CA LEU A 32 19.08 -5.67 -2.26
C LEU A 32 19.31 -4.40 -1.44
N ALA A 33 19.24 -3.25 -2.11
CA ALA A 33 18.71 -2.06 -1.47
C ALA A 33 17.31 -2.43 -0.97
N ALA A 34 16.93 -1.95 0.21
CA ALA A 34 15.59 -2.20 0.73
C ALA A 34 14.57 -1.54 -0.22
N VAL A 35 13.95 -2.35 -1.08
CA VAL A 35 12.83 -1.92 -1.91
C VAL A 35 11.74 -1.49 -0.95
N THR A 36 11.50 -0.18 -0.87
CA THR A 36 10.37 0.35 -0.13
C THR A 36 9.15 0.01 -0.94
N ILE A 37 8.42 -1.02 -0.52
CA ILE A 37 7.13 -1.37 -1.10
C ILE A 37 6.13 -0.27 -0.75
N PHE A 38 5.28 0.09 -1.71
CA PHE A 38 4.22 1.06 -1.55
C PHE A 38 3.37 0.77 -0.32
N GLY A 39 3.13 1.82 0.46
CA GLY A 39 2.29 1.73 1.63
C GLY A 39 1.96 3.09 2.20
N PHE A 40 0.88 3.13 2.97
CA PHE A 40 0.38 4.33 3.61
C PHE A 40 -0.20 4.02 5.00
N ALA A 41 -0.18 5.01 5.88
CA ALA A 41 -0.77 4.94 7.22
C ALA A 41 -1.02 6.35 7.78
N LEU A 42 -2.13 6.52 8.50
CA LEU A 42 -2.32 7.67 9.39
C LEU A 42 -1.66 7.37 10.74
N VAL A 43 -0.81 8.29 11.20
CA VAL A 43 -0.07 8.16 12.47
C VAL A 43 -0.68 9.09 13.52
N THR A 44 -1.18 8.51 14.60
CA THR A 44 -1.67 9.22 15.78
C THR A 44 -0.53 9.94 16.51
N PRO A 45 -0.71 11.20 16.95
CA PRO A 45 0.29 11.90 17.75
C PRO A 45 0.37 11.36 19.18
N GLU A 46 1.52 11.54 19.84
CA GLU A 46 1.67 11.25 21.28
C GLU A 46 0.76 12.11 22.17
N LEU A 47 0.41 13.31 21.69
CA LEU A 47 -0.53 14.23 22.32
C LEU A 47 -1.44 14.82 21.24
N VAL A 48 -2.72 14.45 21.27
CA VAL A 48 -3.77 15.08 20.46
C VAL A 48 -3.97 16.51 20.94
N ARG A 49 -3.92 17.47 20.02
CA ARG A 49 -4.29 18.86 20.31
C ARG A 49 -5.78 19.04 20.02
N PRO A 50 -6.59 19.58 20.95
CA PRO A 50 -7.92 20.07 20.58
C PRO A 50 -7.78 21.17 19.54
N SER A 51 -8.73 21.29 18.62
CA SER A 51 -8.87 22.53 17.85
C SER A 51 -9.25 23.66 18.82
N GLU A 52 -8.45 24.73 18.82
CA GLU A 52 -8.81 26.00 19.48
C GLU A 52 -9.58 26.94 18.54
N GLU A 53 -9.70 26.56 17.26
CA GLU A 53 -10.47 27.25 16.25
C GLU A 53 -11.96 26.90 16.40
N GLU A 54 -12.81 27.92 16.60
CA GLU A 54 -14.26 27.73 16.43
C GLU A 54 -14.53 27.38 14.95
N PRO A 55 -15.46 26.43 14.67
CA PRO A 55 -15.76 26.03 13.31
C PRO A 55 -16.21 27.24 12.49
N ASP A 56 -15.59 27.46 11.33
CA ASP A 56 -15.91 28.57 10.45
C ASP A 56 -17.39 28.45 10.02
N PRO A 57 -18.27 29.41 10.41
CA PRO A 57 -19.69 29.33 10.13
C PRO A 57 -20.02 29.51 8.64
N GLU A 58 -19.06 29.86 7.79
CA GLU A 58 -19.21 29.89 6.33
C GLU A 58 -18.92 28.54 5.67
N VAL A 59 -18.31 27.58 6.37
CA VAL A 59 -18.11 26.21 5.87
C VAL A 59 -19.39 25.40 6.05
N GLU A 60 -20.25 25.45 5.03
CA GLU A 60 -21.30 24.46 4.85
C GLU A 60 -20.62 23.09 4.60
N ILE A 61 -20.56 22.25 5.64
CA ILE A 61 -20.13 20.85 5.52
C ILE A 61 -21.17 20.16 4.63
N GLY A 62 -20.80 19.98 3.35
CA GLY A 62 -21.71 19.50 2.33
C GLY A 62 -22.05 18.01 2.47
N GLU A 63 -23.16 17.61 1.84
CA GLU A 63 -23.54 16.20 1.68
C GLU A 63 -22.57 15.41 0.77
N GLU A 64 -21.64 16.10 0.09
CA GLU A 64 -20.66 15.52 -0.82
C GLU A 64 -19.45 14.96 -0.07
N TYR A 65 -19.09 13.71 -0.39
CA TYR A 65 -18.04 12.94 0.27
C TYR A 65 -16.69 13.66 0.38
N TRP A 66 -16.25 14.35 -0.70
CA TRP A 66 -14.97 15.06 -0.74
C TRP A 66 -14.90 16.18 0.30
N THR A 67 -15.98 16.95 0.49
CA THR A 67 -16.06 18.02 1.50
C THR A 67 -15.94 17.46 2.91
N VAL A 68 -16.58 16.30 3.16
CA VAL A 68 -16.55 15.60 4.45
C VAL A 68 -15.14 15.09 4.76
N VAL A 69 -14.45 14.44 3.80
CA VAL A 69 -13.07 13.97 4.05
C VAL A 69 -12.06 15.11 4.09
N LEU A 70 -12.25 16.21 3.34
CA LEU A 70 -11.41 17.41 3.42
C LEU A 70 -11.51 18.06 4.80
N HIS A 71 -12.72 18.31 5.30
CA HIS A 71 -12.92 18.89 6.63
C HIS A 71 -12.32 17.99 7.72
N GLY A 72 -12.59 16.68 7.67
CA GLY A 72 -12.02 15.72 8.61
C GLY A 72 -10.48 15.67 8.56
N SER A 73 -9.89 15.79 7.36
CA SER A 73 -8.44 15.86 7.19
C SER A 73 -7.84 17.11 7.84
N GLY A 74 -8.49 18.28 7.68
CA GLY A 74 -8.10 19.51 8.36
C GLY A 74 -8.13 19.41 9.90
N LEU A 75 -9.21 18.82 10.46
CA LEU A 75 -9.31 18.57 11.91
C LEU A 75 -8.15 17.69 12.43
N LEU A 76 -7.78 16.64 11.68
CA LEU A 76 -6.68 15.75 12.04
C LEU A 76 -5.30 16.43 11.92
N ASP A 77 -5.10 17.31 10.94
CA ASP A 77 -3.87 18.09 10.76
C ASP A 77 -3.63 19.05 11.93
N VAL A 78 -4.65 19.84 12.30
CA VAL A 78 -4.63 20.74 13.47
C VAL A 78 -4.36 19.97 14.76
N ALA A 79 -4.96 18.78 14.90
CA ALA A 79 -4.77 17.89 16.03
C ALA A 79 -3.36 17.26 16.10
N GLY A 80 -2.55 17.38 15.04
CA GLY A 80 -1.16 16.96 14.98
C GLY A 80 -0.93 15.53 14.48
N PHE A 81 -1.92 14.92 13.80
CA PHE A 81 -1.72 13.65 13.12
C PHE A 81 -0.70 13.80 11.97
N ALA A 82 -0.19 12.68 11.46
CA ALA A 82 0.71 12.69 10.30
C ALA A 82 0.34 11.57 9.32
N PHE A 83 0.19 11.91 8.04
CA PHE A 83 0.02 10.93 6.99
C PHE A 83 1.39 10.47 6.51
N ARG A 84 1.62 9.15 6.52
CA ARG A 84 2.80 8.54 5.91
C ARG A 84 2.34 7.83 4.67
N ILE A 85 2.98 8.17 3.55
CA ILE A 85 2.82 7.47 2.27
C ILE A 85 4.18 7.42 1.58
N GLY A 86 4.48 6.28 0.95
CA GLY A 86 5.75 6.02 0.31
C GLY A 86 5.65 4.86 -0.67
N GLY A 87 6.77 4.54 -1.32
CA GLY A 87 6.89 3.59 -2.42
C GLY A 87 7.67 4.19 -3.58
N PHE A 88 7.88 3.40 -4.63
CA PHE A 88 8.46 3.80 -5.91
C PHE A 88 9.84 4.47 -5.74
N GLY A 89 10.66 3.88 -4.87
CA GLY A 89 12.01 4.33 -4.53
C GLY A 89 12.10 5.35 -3.39
N HIS A 90 10.98 5.83 -2.85
CA HIS A 90 10.95 6.85 -1.78
C HIS A 90 10.24 6.32 -0.53
N ALA A 91 10.94 6.32 0.61
CA ALA A 91 10.40 5.83 1.89
C ALA A 91 9.25 6.68 2.48
N ASP A 92 9.16 7.96 2.08
CA ASP A 92 8.20 8.92 2.61
C ASP A 92 8.11 10.10 1.64
N TRP A 93 6.92 10.39 1.11
CA TRP A 93 6.67 11.46 0.15
C TRP A 93 6.46 12.85 0.79
N LYS A 94 6.44 12.93 2.12
CA LYS A 94 6.27 14.19 2.90
C LYS A 94 4.94 14.89 2.69
N PHE A 95 3.89 14.10 2.60
CA PHE A 95 2.52 14.59 2.49
C PHE A 95 2.07 15.24 3.81
N ASP A 96 1.33 16.33 3.73
CA ASP A 96 0.56 16.85 4.85
C ASP A 96 -0.75 16.07 5.09
N VAL A 97 -1.42 16.31 6.22
CA VAL A 97 -2.72 15.69 6.51
C VAL A 97 -3.85 16.53 5.92
N GLY A 98 -3.78 17.86 6.02
CA GLY A 98 -4.88 18.75 5.66
C GLY A 98 -5.31 18.70 4.19
N TYR A 99 -4.36 18.67 3.25
CA TYR A 99 -4.59 18.73 1.79
C TYR A 99 -4.11 17.49 1.06
N ASP A 100 -2.87 17.05 1.27
CA ASP A 100 -2.31 15.94 0.51
C ASP A 100 -3.04 14.63 0.81
N MET A 101 -3.27 14.33 2.08
CA MET A 101 -4.08 13.18 2.47
C MET A 101 -5.56 13.36 2.09
N SER A 102 -6.14 14.58 2.08
CA SER A 102 -7.55 14.74 1.68
C SER A 102 -7.77 14.32 0.22
N THR A 103 -6.84 14.64 -0.70
CA THR A 103 -6.91 14.16 -2.09
C THR A 103 -6.80 12.63 -2.20
N PHE A 104 -6.02 11.99 -1.32
CA PHE A 104 -5.97 10.53 -1.24
C PHE A 104 -7.29 9.94 -0.71
N MET A 105 -7.89 10.58 0.29
CA MET A 105 -9.15 10.15 0.89
C MET A 105 -10.34 10.33 -0.07
N GLU A 106 -10.34 11.36 -0.91
CA GLU A 106 -11.38 11.62 -1.93
C GLU A 106 -11.58 10.44 -2.89
N GLU A 107 -10.49 9.85 -3.37
CA GLU A 107 -10.50 8.71 -4.32
C GLU A 107 -10.53 7.33 -3.62
N LEU A 108 -10.43 7.30 -2.28
CA LEU A 108 -10.42 6.06 -1.49
C LEU A 108 -11.63 5.12 -1.74
N PRO A 109 -12.86 5.60 -2.00
CA PRO A 109 -13.99 4.72 -2.33
C PRO A 109 -13.74 3.83 -3.56
N GLY A 110 -13.05 4.35 -4.59
CA GLY A 110 -12.71 3.56 -5.77
C GLY A 110 -11.72 2.43 -5.45
N LEU A 111 -10.78 2.69 -4.53
CA LEU A 111 -9.85 1.68 -4.04
C LEU A 111 -10.55 0.61 -3.17
N ILE A 112 -11.52 1.02 -2.34
CA ILE A 112 -12.37 0.10 -1.56
C ILE A 112 -13.18 -0.80 -2.52
N GLU A 113 -13.81 -0.25 -3.56
CA GLU A 113 -14.56 -1.06 -4.54
C GLU A 113 -13.68 -2.09 -5.26
N LEU A 114 -12.42 -1.77 -5.57
CA LEU A 114 -11.47 -2.73 -6.15
C LEU A 114 -11.18 -3.89 -5.18
N LEU A 115 -11.01 -3.58 -3.90
CA LEU A 115 -10.73 -4.57 -2.85
C LEU A 115 -11.93 -5.50 -2.61
N GLU A 116 -13.14 -4.94 -2.50
CA GLU A 116 -14.38 -5.70 -2.29
C GLU A 116 -14.71 -6.64 -3.45
N ARG A 117 -14.44 -6.21 -4.69
CA ARG A 117 -14.65 -7.03 -5.90
C ARG A 117 -13.54 -8.05 -6.12
N GLY A 118 -12.30 -7.73 -5.72
CA GLY A 118 -11.10 -8.51 -6.02
C GLY A 118 -10.71 -8.51 -7.50
N GLU A 119 -11.32 -7.66 -8.32
CA GLU A 119 -11.08 -7.52 -9.76
C GLU A 119 -11.26 -6.07 -10.23
N GLY A 120 -10.69 -5.74 -11.38
CA GLY A 120 -10.82 -4.42 -12.00
C GLY A 120 -9.65 -3.48 -11.70
N ARG A 121 -9.94 -2.17 -11.70
CA ARG A 121 -8.96 -1.09 -11.56
C ARG A 121 -9.51 0.05 -10.73
N ALA A 122 -8.63 0.71 -9.99
CA ALA A 122 -8.89 1.96 -9.28
C ALA A 122 -7.77 2.97 -9.60
N GLU A 123 -8.09 4.25 -9.48
CA GLU A 123 -7.17 5.37 -9.67
C GLU A 123 -7.22 6.23 -8.41
N ILE A 124 -6.07 6.71 -7.95
CA ILE A 124 -5.98 7.80 -6.97
C ILE A 124 -5.14 8.89 -7.64
N ASP A 125 -5.75 10.05 -7.90
CA ASP A 125 -5.07 11.17 -8.53
C ASP A 125 -4.70 12.25 -7.51
N LEU A 126 -3.41 12.33 -7.19
CA LEU A 126 -2.85 13.23 -6.20
C LEU A 126 -2.42 14.49 -6.96
N TYR A 127 -3.18 15.58 -6.82
CA TYR A 127 -3.01 16.80 -7.61
C TYR A 127 -2.48 18.01 -6.80
N SER A 128 -2.17 17.82 -5.51
CA SER A 128 -1.56 18.85 -4.67
C SER A 128 -0.17 19.28 -5.15
N GLN A 129 0.19 20.54 -4.86
CA GLN A 129 1.36 21.19 -5.44
C GLN A 129 2.68 20.54 -4.99
N GLY A 130 3.52 20.15 -5.95
CA GLY A 130 4.82 19.50 -5.71
C GLY A 130 4.73 17.99 -5.42
N VAL A 131 3.52 17.42 -5.35
CA VAL A 131 3.28 16.00 -5.14
C VAL A 131 2.55 15.31 -6.29
N GLU A 132 2.40 15.98 -7.44
CA GLU A 132 1.50 15.63 -8.54
C GLU A 132 1.79 14.23 -9.14
N ARG A 133 0.95 13.26 -8.79
CA ARG A 133 1.12 11.83 -9.06
C ARG A 133 -0.24 11.13 -9.22
N THR A 134 -0.35 10.28 -10.24
CA THR A 134 -1.49 9.36 -10.38
C THR A 134 -1.03 7.95 -9.99
N LEU A 135 -1.80 7.26 -9.15
CA LEU A 135 -1.58 5.87 -8.77
C LEU A 135 -2.66 5.00 -9.41
N LEU A 136 -2.26 4.09 -10.30
CA LEU A 136 -3.14 3.16 -10.98
C LEU A 136 -3.03 1.79 -10.34
N PHE A 137 -4.11 1.34 -9.69
CA PHE A 137 -4.23 0.03 -9.06
C PHE A 137 -4.93 -0.93 -10.01
N GLU A 138 -4.35 -2.11 -10.23
CA GLU A 138 -4.92 -3.16 -11.07
C GLU A 138 -4.86 -4.51 -10.36
N ALA A 139 -6.01 -5.16 -10.20
CA ALA A 139 -6.09 -6.48 -9.59
C ALA A 139 -5.54 -7.57 -10.53
N ASP A 140 -4.58 -8.36 -10.05
CA ASP A 140 -3.99 -9.51 -10.78
C ASP A 140 -4.01 -10.75 -9.87
N GLY A 141 -5.22 -11.31 -9.70
CA GLY A 141 -5.47 -12.46 -8.84
C GLY A 141 -5.18 -12.17 -7.36
N PRO A 142 -4.21 -12.85 -6.70
CA PRO A 142 -3.91 -12.64 -5.28
C PRO A 142 -3.09 -11.37 -4.98
N VAL A 143 -2.65 -10.65 -6.02
CA VAL A 143 -1.86 -9.42 -5.90
C VAL A 143 -2.56 -8.25 -6.57
N VAL A 144 -2.12 -7.05 -6.23
CA VAL A 144 -2.46 -5.81 -6.94
C VAL A 144 -1.17 -5.21 -7.48
N ARG A 145 -1.20 -4.83 -8.75
CA ARG A 145 -0.14 -4.11 -9.44
C ARG A 145 -0.45 -2.62 -9.31
N ILE A 146 0.47 -1.85 -8.75
CA ILE A 146 0.36 -0.39 -8.67
C ILE A 146 1.38 0.24 -9.61
N GLU A 147 0.92 1.10 -10.49
CA GLU A 147 1.74 1.90 -11.39
C GLU A 147 1.65 3.37 -10.96
N ALA A 148 2.81 4.00 -10.76
CA ALA A 148 2.88 5.43 -10.46
C ALA A 148 3.19 6.21 -11.75
N LEU A 149 2.42 7.26 -12.00
CA LEU A 149 2.67 8.23 -13.06
C LEU A 149 2.94 9.58 -12.39
N SER A 150 4.07 10.22 -12.69
CA SER A 150 4.34 11.57 -12.18
C SER A 150 4.06 12.64 -13.23
N ARG A 151 3.62 13.80 -12.75
CA ARG A 151 3.45 15.03 -13.53
C ARG A 151 4.54 16.07 -13.21
N THR A 152 5.56 15.70 -12.42
CA THR A 152 6.68 16.55 -12.02
C THR A 152 8.02 16.02 -12.57
N ASP A 153 9.14 16.61 -12.14
CA ASP A 153 10.48 16.07 -12.42
C ASP A 153 10.81 14.78 -11.65
N TRP A 154 10.01 14.42 -10.63
CA TRP A 154 10.14 13.13 -9.94
C TRP A 154 9.83 11.97 -10.90
N ARG A 155 10.58 10.88 -10.78
CA ARG A 155 10.38 9.66 -11.58
C ARG A 155 10.29 8.47 -10.64
N PRO A 156 9.21 7.69 -10.69
CA PRO A 156 9.10 6.48 -9.87
C PRO A 156 10.13 5.45 -10.34
N ASP A 157 10.92 4.93 -9.40
CA ASP A 157 11.90 3.86 -9.65
C ASP A 157 11.84 2.82 -8.50
N PRO A 158 11.19 1.66 -8.71
CA PRO A 158 10.58 1.21 -9.98
C PRO A 158 9.33 2.02 -10.35
N ALA A 159 8.90 1.96 -11.61
CA ALA A 159 7.65 2.58 -12.07
C ALA A 159 6.38 1.80 -11.67
N VAL A 160 6.56 0.51 -11.34
CA VAL A 160 5.50 -0.43 -10.95
C VAL A 160 5.95 -1.18 -9.71
N GLU A 161 5.06 -1.27 -8.73
CA GLU A 161 5.21 -2.10 -7.54
C GLU A 161 4.06 -3.10 -7.45
N ILE A 162 4.28 -4.20 -6.73
CA ILE A 162 3.33 -5.31 -6.61
C ILE A 162 3.27 -5.71 -5.14
N LEU A 163 2.06 -5.79 -4.59
CA LEU A 163 1.82 -6.26 -3.22
C LEU A 163 0.65 -7.26 -3.17
N PRO A 164 0.56 -8.10 -2.14
CA PRO A 164 -0.60 -8.95 -1.90
C PRO A 164 -1.89 -8.11 -1.78
N MET A 165 -2.99 -8.58 -2.38
CA MET A 165 -4.29 -7.90 -2.27
C MET A 165 -4.71 -7.73 -0.80
N ALA A 166 -4.49 -8.75 0.03
CA ALA A 166 -4.75 -8.73 1.47
C ALA A 166 -3.86 -7.75 2.27
N GLU A 167 -2.72 -7.32 1.71
CA GLU A 167 -1.89 -6.30 2.35
C GLU A 167 -2.42 -4.89 2.04
N LEU A 168 -2.88 -4.65 0.81
CA LEU A 168 -3.60 -3.41 0.46
C LEU A 168 -4.90 -3.27 1.25
N ASP A 169 -5.69 -4.35 1.33
CA ASP A 169 -6.92 -4.42 2.13
C ASP A 169 -6.68 -4.03 3.60
N ARG A 170 -5.64 -4.63 4.21
CA ARG A 170 -5.21 -4.29 5.56
C ARG A 170 -4.84 -2.80 5.70
N MET A 171 -4.09 -2.22 4.75
CA MET A 171 -3.70 -0.80 4.81
C MET A 171 -4.91 0.13 4.67
N VAL A 172 -5.86 -0.17 3.79
CA VAL A 172 -7.12 0.59 3.65
C VAL A 172 -7.98 0.48 4.91
N GLY A 173 -8.13 -0.72 5.48
CA GLY A 173 -8.86 -0.95 6.73
C GLY A 173 -8.20 -0.34 7.96
N GLU A 174 -6.87 -0.21 7.98
CA GLU A 174 -6.14 0.52 9.02
C GLU A 174 -6.28 2.04 8.86
N LEU A 175 -6.17 2.57 7.63
CA LEU A 175 -6.34 4.00 7.35
C LEU A 175 -7.75 4.49 7.71
N THR A 176 -8.79 3.84 7.18
CA THR A 176 -10.20 4.22 7.42
C THR A 176 -10.55 4.19 8.90
N ARG A 177 -10.13 3.14 9.62
CA ARG A 177 -10.30 3.03 11.07
C ARG A 177 -9.53 4.10 11.83
N ALA A 178 -8.26 4.34 11.50
CA ALA A 178 -7.44 5.35 12.17
C ALA A 178 -7.99 6.77 11.96
N PHE A 179 -8.48 7.07 10.75
CA PHE A 179 -9.12 8.34 10.41
C PHE A 179 -10.39 8.56 11.25
N ALA A 180 -11.32 7.59 11.24
CA ALA A 180 -12.56 7.69 12.01
C ALA A 180 -12.32 7.70 13.53
N GLN A 181 -11.33 6.95 14.03
CA GLN A 181 -10.93 6.99 15.44
C GLN A 181 -10.28 8.32 15.84
N GLY A 182 -9.46 8.91 14.96
CA GLY A 182 -8.88 10.24 15.18
C GLY A 182 -9.97 11.30 15.26
N LEU A 183 -10.92 11.30 14.32
CA LEU A 183 -12.07 12.21 14.37
C LEU A 183 -12.90 12.01 15.63
N ALA A 184 -13.20 10.78 16.04
CA ALA A 184 -13.96 10.51 17.27
C ALA A 184 -13.27 10.99 18.57
N VAL A 185 -11.99 11.36 18.51
CA VAL A 185 -11.24 12.00 19.61
C VAL A 185 -11.20 13.53 19.46
N VAL A 186 -11.08 14.04 18.24
CA VAL A 186 -10.96 15.49 17.95
C VAL A 186 -12.32 16.19 17.92
N ASP A 187 -13.26 15.64 17.15
CA ASP A 187 -14.64 16.11 17.04
C ASP A 187 -15.62 14.92 17.03
N PRO A 188 -16.16 14.52 18.20
CA PRO A 188 -17.10 13.41 18.30
C PRO A 188 -18.46 13.64 17.63
N GLU A 189 -18.87 14.91 17.40
CA GLU A 189 -20.13 15.22 16.74
C GLU A 189 -19.99 15.07 15.23
N PHE A 190 -18.91 15.62 14.66
CA PHE A 190 -18.56 15.42 13.26
C PHE A 190 -18.32 13.92 12.93
N ALA A 191 -17.65 13.19 13.81
CA ALA A 191 -17.38 11.76 13.67
C ALA A 191 -18.62 10.86 13.77
N ALA A 192 -19.77 11.38 14.20
CA ALA A 192 -21.03 10.63 14.28
C ALA A 192 -21.76 10.52 12.91
N GLN A 193 -21.12 10.96 11.82
CA GLN A 193 -21.63 10.95 10.45
C GLN A 193 -21.04 9.78 9.63
N GLU A 194 -21.73 9.42 8.54
CA GLU A 194 -21.15 8.52 7.53
C GLU A 194 -20.06 9.28 6.73
N PRO A 195 -18.98 8.61 6.28
CA PRO A 195 -18.71 7.17 6.35
C PRO A 195 -18.12 6.69 7.70
N PHE A 196 -17.78 7.62 8.59
CA PHE A 196 -16.95 7.36 9.79
C PHE A 196 -17.63 6.35 10.73
N THR A 197 -18.95 6.45 10.90
CA THR A 197 -19.77 5.50 11.66
C THR A 197 -19.79 4.09 11.09
N THR A 198 -19.52 3.91 9.79
CA THR A 198 -19.34 2.58 9.17
C THR A 198 -17.91 2.08 9.31
N TRP A 199 -16.90 2.94 9.17
CA TRP A 199 -15.47 2.58 9.33
C TRP A 199 -15.07 2.16 10.76
N LEU A 200 -15.91 2.47 11.76
CA LEU A 200 -15.71 2.06 13.16
C LEU A 200 -16.34 0.69 13.54
N ARG A 201 -16.99 0.00 12.59
CA ARG A 201 -17.71 -1.27 12.85
C ARG A 201 -16.82 -2.53 12.79
#